data_AF-A0A1C4YSW4-F1
#
_entry.id   AF-A0A1C4YSW4-F1
#
_cell.length_a   1.000
_cell.length_b   1.000
_cell.length_c   1.000
_cell.angle_alpha   90.00
_cell.angle_beta   90.00
_cell.angle_gamma   90.00
#
_symmetry.space_group_name_H-M   'P 1'
#
loop_
_entity.id
_entity.type
_entity.pdbx_description
1 polymer ?
#
loop_
_entity_poly.entity_id
_entity_poly.type
_entity_poly.pdbx_seq_one_letter_code
_entity_poly.pdbx_strand_id
1 'polypeptide(L)'
;MLPPPGASGSPIAAKDSFDVPVFIRWSGPDLEPARRPMPSRVASVWHPWPGDGSQIPASGDYLVTTTWRDVLDAALSVGRDPTAWLTAVPALAWSEIVARRSPLVAYLCRSEILSAGTLARHIVEPNVIYTSGTEDTAQSAFGYRIGMTMAEWACRGLMGLGPTLHAEARAPVGHGPAWTPSLGLPDLIGYHPATGLPWIVEAKGGRRLGLPRLREGAAQLCRPDLMTGPHVKVLCGTSLTDRLFMTIDVENHDPGMSPWPGQAEAAETDRILMLAQSRMLTYFSLRALPTDSLRVLPIGPGVEDRRSRRGSAAMVTLLEDDESTQVERQRARQDPSYLQRPGEHRLDMLTGAVPGTDLVLGMSRRLYAACEELALQQEQIAVMVDQEIPRPRRDQADDVADQINAARRQLLYQEVGRSEARYRTREAFESAQSRNWWSLIDRPARLTPEPEQNVLEAATEDTYLALDARTAELAMPRR
;
A
#
# COMPACT_ATOMS: atom_id res chain seq x y z
N MET A 1 -29.03 -10.57 -18.58
CA MET A 1 -29.01 -10.06 -17.19
C MET A 1 -29.91 -8.85 -17.14
N LEU A 2 -30.91 -8.84 -16.26
CA LEU A 2 -31.75 -7.64 -16.02
C LEU A 2 -31.38 -7.09 -14.64
N PRO A 3 -31.34 -5.76 -14.44
CA PRO A 3 -31.07 -5.20 -13.12
C PRO A 3 -32.15 -5.67 -12.13
N PRO A 4 -31.78 -5.97 -10.87
CA PRO A 4 -32.78 -6.31 -9.86
C PRO A 4 -33.76 -5.15 -9.64
N PRO A 5 -35.02 -5.42 -9.24
CA PRO A 5 -36.00 -4.37 -8.94
C PRO A 5 -35.44 -3.36 -7.94
N GLY A 6 -35.47 -2.06 -8.29
CA GLY A 6 -34.94 -0.99 -7.43
C GLY A 6 -33.42 -0.85 -7.43
N ALA A 7 -32.70 -1.44 -8.40
CA ALA A 7 -31.27 -1.24 -8.57
C ALA A 7 -30.93 0.26 -8.68
N SER A 8 -30.30 0.78 -7.63
CA SER A 8 -29.74 2.12 -7.58
C SER A 8 -28.33 2.01 -7.05
N GLY A 9 -27.41 2.78 -7.63
CA GLY A 9 -26.05 2.89 -7.17
C GLY A 9 -25.39 4.02 -7.94
N SER A 10 -24.63 4.85 -7.23
CA SER A 10 -23.66 5.70 -7.88
C SER A 10 -22.31 5.00 -7.74
N PRO A 11 -21.47 4.94 -8.78
CA PRO A 11 -20.03 4.73 -8.58
C PRO A 11 -19.53 5.69 -7.49
N ILE A 12 -18.40 5.39 -6.86
CA ILE A 12 -17.84 6.24 -5.78
C ILE A 12 -17.90 7.71 -6.19
N ALA A 13 -18.85 8.44 -5.61
CA ALA A 13 -19.13 9.83 -5.92
C ALA A 13 -19.78 10.50 -4.71
N ALA A 14 -18.99 11.36 -4.09
CA ALA A 14 -19.20 12.30 -2.98
C ALA A 14 -17.98 12.17 -2.06
N LYS A 15 -17.51 13.31 -1.53
CA LYS A 15 -16.52 13.52 -0.44
C LYS A 15 -15.56 12.35 -0.16
N ASP A 16 -14.27 12.58 -0.31
CA ASP A 16 -13.19 11.61 -0.15
C ASP A 16 -13.25 10.70 1.11
N SER A 17 -13.80 11.19 2.23
CA SER A 17 -13.79 10.47 3.51
C SER A 17 -14.94 9.49 3.71
N PHE A 18 -14.73 8.39 4.41
CA PHE A 18 -15.78 7.44 4.82
C PHE A 18 -15.36 6.68 6.07
N ASP A 19 -16.35 6.05 6.73
CA ASP A 19 -16.12 5.29 7.96
C ASP A 19 -16.01 3.78 7.70
N VAL A 20 -15.05 3.13 8.35
CA VAL A 20 -14.83 1.67 8.34
C VAL A 20 -14.89 1.15 9.77
N PRO A 21 -15.83 0.24 10.10
CA PRO A 21 -15.83 -0.45 11.38
C PRO A 21 -14.66 -1.44 11.43
N VAL A 22 -13.91 -1.43 12.53
CA VAL A 22 -12.75 -2.29 12.78
C VAL A 22 -12.91 -2.98 14.13
N PHE A 23 -12.87 -4.31 14.12
CA PHE A 23 -13.03 -5.16 15.30
C PHE A 23 -11.67 -5.74 15.70
N ILE A 24 -11.08 -5.22 16.77
CA ILE A 24 -9.75 -5.64 17.27
C ILE A 24 -9.91 -6.73 18.32
N ARG A 25 -9.07 -7.76 18.23
CA ARG A 25 -9.02 -8.85 19.20
C ARG A 25 -7.60 -9.28 19.46
N TRP A 26 -7.21 -9.23 20.72
CA TRP A 26 -5.99 -9.86 21.20
C TRP A 26 -6.24 -11.34 21.46
N SER A 27 -5.41 -12.20 20.88
CA SER A 27 -5.55 -13.65 20.87
C SER A 27 -4.33 -14.35 21.48
N GLY A 28 -4.51 -15.60 21.92
CA GLY A 28 -3.39 -16.46 22.30
C GLY A 28 -2.45 -16.79 21.13
N PRO A 29 -1.37 -17.56 21.38
CA PRO A 29 -0.32 -17.85 20.39
C PRO A 29 -0.82 -18.57 19.13
N ASP A 30 -1.95 -19.27 19.23
CA ASP A 30 -2.57 -20.03 18.15
C ASP A 30 -3.54 -19.20 17.29
N LEU A 31 -3.70 -17.89 17.57
CA LEU A 31 -4.65 -16.98 16.92
C LEU A 31 -6.06 -17.61 16.76
N GLU A 32 -6.96 -17.35 17.70
CA GLU A 32 -8.31 -17.92 17.66
C GLU A 32 -9.33 -16.92 17.09
N PRO A 33 -9.55 -16.85 15.76
CA PRO A 33 -10.47 -15.88 15.20
C PRO A 33 -11.90 -16.17 15.65
N ALA A 34 -12.62 -15.11 16.02
CA ALA A 34 -14.03 -15.22 16.35
C ALA A 34 -14.92 -15.17 15.10
N ARG A 35 -16.21 -15.50 15.29
CA ARG A 35 -17.21 -15.43 14.22
C ARG A 35 -17.32 -14.01 13.65
N ARG A 36 -17.78 -13.93 12.39
CA ARG A 36 -18.15 -12.65 11.75
C ARG A 36 -19.11 -11.88 12.66
N PRO A 37 -18.87 -10.59 12.92
CA PRO A 37 -19.83 -9.73 13.62
C PRO A 37 -21.21 -9.77 12.95
N MET A 38 -22.26 -9.71 13.78
CA MET A 38 -23.64 -9.61 13.28
C MET A 38 -23.86 -8.25 12.60
N PRO A 39 -24.73 -8.14 11.57
CA PRO A 39 -24.97 -6.88 10.86
C PRO A 39 -25.33 -5.71 11.78
N SER A 40 -26.16 -5.95 12.82
CA SER A 40 -26.53 -4.93 13.80
C SER A 40 -25.33 -4.37 14.57
N ARG A 41 -24.37 -5.23 14.93
CA ARG A 41 -23.14 -4.83 15.61
C ARG A 41 -22.23 -4.01 14.68
N VAL A 42 -22.12 -4.39 13.41
CA VAL A 42 -21.38 -3.62 12.39
C VAL A 42 -21.99 -2.23 12.18
N ALA A 43 -23.32 -2.14 12.13
CA ALA A 43 -24.02 -0.88 11.96
C ALA A 43 -23.96 0.03 13.20
N SER A 44 -23.78 -0.53 14.40
CA SER A 44 -23.80 0.21 15.66
C SER A 44 -22.43 0.67 16.15
N VAL A 45 -21.34 0.45 15.41
CA VAL A 45 -20.00 0.87 15.86
C VAL A 45 -19.86 2.39 15.77
N TRP A 46 -19.44 3.03 16.87
CA TRP A 46 -19.30 4.48 16.98
C TRP A 46 -18.05 4.94 17.75
N HIS A 47 -17.38 4.04 18.49
CA HIS A 47 -16.20 4.42 19.28
C HIS A 47 -15.04 4.76 18.35
N PRO A 48 -14.43 5.96 18.43
CA PRO A 48 -13.33 6.31 17.56
C PRO A 48 -12.09 5.44 17.84
N TRP A 49 -11.25 5.25 16.82
CA TRP A 49 -9.93 4.66 17.01
C TRP A 49 -9.11 5.49 18.01
N PRO A 50 -8.56 4.88 19.08
CA PRO A 50 -7.86 5.64 20.10
C PRO A 50 -6.42 5.95 19.66
N GLY A 51 -5.87 7.07 20.17
CA GLY A 51 -4.47 7.43 20.00
C GLY A 51 -4.12 8.09 18.65
N ASP A 52 -2.83 8.11 18.34
CA ASP A 52 -2.23 8.73 17.14
C ASP A 52 -1.99 7.71 16.00
N GLY A 53 -2.56 6.50 16.10
CA GLY A 53 -2.38 5.44 15.10
C GLY A 53 -1.01 4.74 15.14
N SER A 54 -0.21 4.94 16.19
CA SER A 54 1.11 4.31 16.35
C SER A 54 1.12 3.02 17.19
N GLN A 55 -0.01 2.66 17.80
CA GLN A 55 -0.13 1.50 18.67
C GLN A 55 -1.45 0.76 18.41
N ILE A 56 -1.41 -0.57 18.57
CA ILE A 56 -2.60 -1.41 18.51
C ILE A 56 -3.44 -1.15 19.77
N PRO A 57 -4.73 -0.79 19.65
CA PRO A 57 -5.59 -0.57 20.80
C PRO A 57 -5.96 -1.88 21.51
N ALA A 58 -6.60 -1.75 22.68
CA ALA A 58 -7.22 -2.91 23.34
C ALA A 58 -8.28 -3.59 22.45
N SER A 59 -8.67 -4.81 22.80
CA SER A 59 -9.77 -5.50 22.11
C SER A 59 -11.05 -4.65 22.17
N GLY A 60 -11.71 -4.45 21.02
CA GLY A 60 -12.85 -3.55 20.94
C GLY A 60 -13.40 -3.34 19.53
N ASP A 61 -14.45 -2.52 19.47
CA ASP A 61 -15.18 -2.19 18.25
C ASP A 61 -14.95 -0.70 17.96
N TYR A 62 -14.21 -0.40 16.90
CA TYR A 62 -13.78 0.95 16.57
C TYR A 62 -14.35 1.40 15.22
N LEU A 63 -14.70 2.67 15.13
CA LEU A 63 -15.06 3.34 13.89
C LEU A 63 -13.88 4.20 13.46
N VAL A 64 -13.36 3.89 12.27
CA VAL A 64 -12.20 4.57 11.70
C VAL A 64 -12.66 5.41 10.52
N THR A 65 -12.44 6.72 10.56
CA THR A 65 -12.60 7.58 9.39
C THR A 65 -11.32 7.51 8.55
N THR A 66 -11.47 7.25 7.26
CA THR A 66 -10.36 7.23 6.29
C THR A 66 -10.80 7.87 4.98
N THR A 67 -9.91 7.87 3.98
CA THR A 67 -10.11 8.49 2.67
C THR A 67 -9.91 7.50 1.53
N TRP A 68 -10.41 7.83 0.33
CA TRP A 68 -10.05 7.07 -0.86
C TRP A 68 -8.56 7.20 -1.17
N ARG A 69 -7.95 8.34 -0.86
CA ARG A 69 -6.50 8.54 -0.99
C ARG A 69 -5.70 7.55 -0.16
N ASP A 70 -6.10 7.28 1.09
CA ASP A 70 -5.49 6.23 1.93
C ASP A 70 -5.65 4.84 1.30
N VAL A 71 -6.87 4.47 0.89
CA VAL A 71 -7.15 3.14 0.32
C VAL A 71 -6.46 2.93 -1.02
N LEU A 72 -6.39 3.97 -1.85
CA LEU A 72 -5.69 3.94 -3.13
C LEU A 72 -4.18 3.84 -2.93
N ASP A 73 -3.60 4.62 -2.03
CA ASP A 73 -2.17 4.52 -1.71
C ASP A 73 -1.82 3.10 -1.23
N ALA A 74 -2.66 2.51 -0.37
CA ALA A 74 -2.49 1.14 0.11
C ALA A 74 -2.64 0.11 -1.03
N ALA A 75 -3.61 0.30 -1.93
CA ALA A 75 -3.80 -0.57 -3.08
C ALA A 75 -2.58 -0.55 -4.01
N LEU A 76 -1.93 0.60 -4.15
CA LEU A 76 -0.75 0.75 -5.00
C LEU A 76 0.53 0.19 -4.35
N SER A 77 0.60 0.07 -3.02
CA SER A 77 1.77 -0.50 -2.32
C SER A 77 1.72 -2.01 -2.13
N VAL A 78 0.56 -2.67 -2.26
CA VAL A 78 0.44 -4.13 -2.08
C VAL A 78 0.20 -4.92 -3.36
N GLY A 79 0.57 -6.19 -3.28
CA GLY A 79 0.42 -7.18 -4.33
C GLY A 79 1.75 -7.87 -4.59
N ARG A 80 1.71 -8.88 -5.45
CA ARG A 80 2.94 -9.52 -5.92
C ARG A 80 3.84 -8.49 -6.59
N ASP A 81 5.14 -8.63 -6.38
CA ASP A 81 6.15 -7.73 -6.93
C ASP A 81 6.25 -7.90 -8.46
N PRO A 82 5.75 -6.94 -9.27
CA PRO A 82 5.81 -7.04 -10.72
C PRO A 82 7.14 -6.52 -11.28
N THR A 83 8.08 -6.11 -10.43
CA THR A 83 9.21 -5.28 -10.80
C THR A 83 10.05 -5.88 -11.92
N ALA A 84 10.33 -7.19 -11.90
CA ALA A 84 11.11 -7.82 -12.97
C ALA A 84 10.52 -7.60 -14.38
N TRP A 85 9.19 -7.53 -14.49
CA TRP A 85 8.50 -7.21 -15.75
C TRP A 85 8.53 -5.72 -16.06
N LEU A 86 8.34 -4.87 -15.04
CA LEU A 86 8.34 -3.42 -15.19
C LEU A 86 9.72 -2.87 -15.56
N THR A 87 10.78 -3.49 -15.05
CA THR A 87 12.16 -3.18 -15.43
C THR A 87 12.37 -3.33 -16.94
N ALA A 88 11.84 -4.39 -17.54
CA ALA A 88 11.94 -4.61 -18.99
C ALA A 88 11.00 -3.70 -19.79
N VAL A 89 9.80 -3.41 -19.26
CA VAL A 89 8.79 -2.57 -19.93
C VAL A 89 8.12 -1.64 -18.90
N PRO A 90 8.71 -0.47 -18.61
CA PRO A 90 8.22 0.44 -17.57
C PRO A 90 6.75 0.85 -17.73
N ALA A 91 6.29 1.02 -18.96
CA ALA A 91 4.90 1.41 -19.26
C ALA A 91 3.85 0.37 -18.81
N LEU A 92 4.23 -0.88 -18.54
CA LEU A 92 3.30 -1.86 -17.94
C LEU A 92 2.85 -1.46 -16.53
N ALA A 93 3.58 -0.55 -15.87
CA ALA A 93 3.18 0.01 -14.58
C ALA A 93 1.80 0.69 -14.68
N TRP A 94 1.49 1.37 -15.78
CA TRP A 94 0.20 2.01 -15.98
C TRP A 94 -0.94 0.98 -16.01
N SER A 95 -0.75 -0.14 -16.72
CA SER A 95 -1.72 -1.22 -16.78
C SER A 95 -1.95 -1.88 -15.42
N GLU A 96 -0.89 -2.08 -14.63
CA GLU A 96 -1.00 -2.63 -13.28
C GLU A 96 -1.70 -1.65 -12.31
N ILE A 97 -1.41 -0.35 -12.41
CA ILE A 97 -2.14 0.69 -11.66
C ILE A 97 -3.63 0.66 -12.02
N VAL A 98 -3.97 0.61 -13.32
CA VAL A 98 -5.36 0.47 -13.79
C VAL A 98 -6.00 -0.80 -13.21
N ALA A 99 -5.28 -1.93 -13.18
CA ALA A 99 -5.78 -3.20 -12.67
C ALA A 99 -6.04 -3.20 -11.14
N ARG A 100 -5.27 -2.42 -10.37
CA ARG A 100 -5.44 -2.24 -8.92
C ARG A 100 -6.56 -1.24 -8.59
N ARG A 101 -6.65 -0.16 -9.38
CA ARG A 101 -7.56 0.96 -9.16
C ARG A 101 -8.98 0.69 -9.68
N SER A 102 -9.12 0.15 -10.88
CA SER A 102 -10.42 0.02 -11.56
C SER A 102 -11.44 -0.82 -10.79
N PRO A 103 -11.08 -1.98 -10.20
CA PRO A 103 -12.04 -2.78 -9.44
C PRO A 103 -12.61 -2.03 -8.23
N LEU A 104 -11.83 -1.17 -7.56
CA LEU A 104 -12.32 -0.37 -6.43
C LEU A 104 -13.47 0.54 -6.88
N VAL A 105 -13.30 1.24 -7.99
CA VAL A 105 -14.34 2.14 -8.54
C VAL A 105 -15.49 1.38 -9.20
N ALA A 106 -15.20 0.24 -9.83
CA ALA A 106 -16.21 -0.54 -10.53
C ALA A 106 -17.14 -1.32 -9.59
N TYR A 107 -16.66 -1.73 -8.41
CA TYR A 107 -17.38 -2.67 -7.53
C TYR A 107 -17.85 -2.08 -6.21
N LEU A 108 -17.33 -0.92 -5.80
CA LEU A 108 -17.76 -0.25 -4.58
C LEU A 108 -18.61 0.97 -4.91
N CYS A 109 -19.51 1.30 -4.00
CA CYS A 109 -20.25 2.54 -3.97
C CYS A 109 -20.18 3.14 -2.56
N ARG A 110 -20.40 4.45 -2.48
CA ARG A 110 -20.46 5.20 -1.23
C ARG A 110 -21.90 5.64 -0.98
N SER A 111 -22.38 5.41 0.23
CA SER A 111 -23.75 5.74 0.65
C SER A 111 -23.71 6.66 1.86
N GLU A 112 -24.55 7.70 1.89
CA GLU A 112 -24.71 8.56 3.06
C GLU A 112 -25.64 7.88 4.09
N ILE A 113 -25.29 7.96 5.38
CA ILE A 113 -26.14 7.49 6.47
C ILE A 113 -26.59 8.68 7.30
N LEU A 114 -27.90 8.78 7.52
CA LEU A 114 -28.53 9.80 8.37
C LEU A 114 -28.37 9.57 9.89
N SER A 115 -27.48 8.67 10.31
CA SER A 115 -27.38 8.20 11.69
C SER A 115 -26.40 9.05 12.52
N ALA A 116 -26.77 9.33 13.77
CA ALA A 116 -26.01 10.17 14.69
C ALA A 116 -24.66 9.57 15.18
N GLY A 117 -24.29 8.36 14.75
CA GLY A 117 -23.11 7.64 15.22
C GLY A 117 -21.92 7.57 14.26
N THR A 118 -22.03 8.10 13.04
CA THR A 118 -20.97 8.08 12.02
C THR A 118 -20.17 9.38 12.02
N LEU A 119 -18.84 9.29 12.07
CA LEU A 119 -17.93 10.44 12.08
C LEU A 119 -17.91 11.14 10.71
N ALA A 120 -17.75 10.38 9.62
CA ALA A 120 -17.72 10.90 8.25
C ALA A 120 -19.09 10.95 7.57
N ARG A 121 -20.14 10.37 8.18
CA ARG A 121 -21.52 10.24 7.65
C ARG A 121 -21.68 9.37 6.41
N HIS A 122 -20.62 8.68 5.99
CA HIS A 122 -20.64 7.89 4.78
C HIS A 122 -20.02 6.53 5.01
N ILE A 123 -20.54 5.55 4.28
CA ILE A 123 -20.08 4.17 4.30
C ILE A 123 -19.76 3.70 2.90
N VAL A 124 -18.96 2.66 2.82
CA VAL A 124 -18.63 1.99 1.55
C VAL A 124 -19.30 0.63 1.53
N GLU A 125 -19.94 0.32 0.41
CA GLU A 125 -20.70 -0.90 0.19
C GLU A 125 -20.38 -1.47 -1.19
N PRO A 126 -20.53 -2.78 -1.42
CA PRO A 126 -20.48 -3.33 -2.77
C PRO A 126 -21.70 -2.89 -3.58
N ASN A 127 -21.49 -2.51 -4.83
CA ASN A 127 -22.58 -2.10 -5.71
C ASN A 127 -23.30 -3.29 -6.37
N VAL A 128 -24.34 -3.00 -7.16
CA VAL A 128 -25.15 -4.04 -7.84
C VAL A 128 -24.37 -4.85 -8.85
N ILE A 129 -23.36 -4.25 -9.50
CA ILE A 129 -22.48 -4.94 -10.46
C ILE A 129 -21.71 -6.02 -9.70
N TYR A 130 -21.05 -5.65 -8.60
CA TYR A 130 -20.32 -6.64 -7.79
C TYR A 130 -21.23 -7.74 -7.24
N THR A 131 -22.40 -7.39 -6.72
CA THR A 131 -23.25 -8.36 -6.00
C THR A 131 -24.05 -9.29 -6.90
N SER A 132 -24.36 -8.86 -8.13
CA SER A 132 -25.32 -9.54 -9.02
C SER A 132 -24.87 -9.63 -10.48
N GLY A 133 -23.92 -8.80 -10.91
CA GLY A 133 -23.49 -8.69 -12.32
C GLY A 133 -22.15 -9.33 -12.65
N THR A 134 -21.28 -9.48 -11.65
CA THR A 134 -19.90 -9.96 -11.82
C THR A 134 -19.83 -11.48 -11.59
N GLU A 135 -19.02 -12.17 -12.39
CA GLU A 135 -18.74 -13.60 -12.22
C GLU A 135 -18.06 -13.90 -10.87
N ASP A 136 -18.31 -15.09 -10.31
CA ASP A 136 -17.78 -15.48 -8.99
C ASP A 136 -16.25 -15.46 -8.92
N THR A 137 -15.57 -15.77 -10.03
CA THR A 137 -14.11 -15.72 -10.16
C THR A 137 -13.59 -14.28 -10.02
N ALA A 138 -14.21 -13.33 -10.71
CA ALA A 138 -13.89 -11.91 -10.62
C ALA A 138 -14.27 -11.32 -9.25
N GLN A 139 -15.40 -11.75 -8.65
CA GLN A 139 -15.76 -11.38 -7.29
C GLN A 139 -14.73 -11.87 -6.26
N SER A 140 -14.23 -13.10 -6.43
CA SER A 140 -13.22 -13.72 -5.57
C SER A 140 -11.86 -13.03 -5.72
N ALA A 141 -11.45 -12.72 -6.95
CA ALA A 141 -10.22 -11.97 -7.23
C ALA A 141 -10.26 -10.56 -6.62
N PHE A 142 -11.38 -9.86 -6.74
CA PHE A 142 -11.57 -8.58 -6.06
C PHE A 142 -11.54 -8.74 -4.54
N GLY A 143 -12.23 -9.75 -4.01
CA GLY A 143 -12.23 -10.09 -2.59
C GLY A 143 -10.83 -10.27 -2.01
N TYR A 144 -9.96 -10.99 -2.72
CA TYR A 144 -8.55 -11.13 -2.35
C TYR A 144 -7.82 -9.77 -2.36
N ARG A 145 -7.93 -9.01 -3.46
CA ARG A 145 -7.25 -7.70 -3.61
C ARG A 145 -7.67 -6.71 -2.52
N ILE A 146 -8.98 -6.53 -2.30
CA ILE A 146 -9.47 -5.62 -1.25
C ILE A 146 -9.04 -6.09 0.14
N GLY A 147 -8.94 -7.41 0.37
CA GLY A 147 -8.39 -7.96 1.61
C GLY A 147 -6.96 -7.49 1.87
N MET A 148 -6.07 -7.64 0.89
CA MET A 148 -4.68 -7.15 0.99
C MET A 148 -4.61 -5.63 1.15
N THR A 149 -5.37 -4.88 0.34
CA THR A 149 -5.41 -3.41 0.40
C THR A 149 -5.82 -2.92 1.79
N MET A 150 -6.87 -3.51 2.37
CA MET A 150 -7.35 -3.10 3.67
C MET A 150 -6.45 -3.59 4.80
N ALA A 151 -5.77 -4.74 4.65
CA ALA A 151 -4.74 -5.18 5.60
C ALA A 151 -3.55 -4.20 5.65
N GLU A 152 -3.05 -3.76 4.49
CA GLU A 152 -2.01 -2.73 4.40
C GLU A 152 -2.45 -1.41 5.03
N TRP A 153 -3.63 -0.94 4.66
CA TRP A 153 -4.21 0.26 5.25
C TRP A 153 -4.30 0.17 6.77
N ALA A 154 -4.79 -0.95 7.31
CA ALA A 154 -4.93 -1.13 8.74
C ALA A 154 -3.56 -1.19 9.43
N CYS A 155 -2.64 -1.99 8.91
CA CYS A 155 -1.32 -2.18 9.52
C CYS A 155 -0.50 -0.89 9.51
N ARG A 156 -0.43 -0.18 8.38
CA ARG A 156 0.39 1.05 8.22
C ARG A 156 -0.31 2.33 8.66
N GLY A 157 -1.62 2.42 8.42
CA GLY A 157 -2.44 3.57 8.76
C GLY A 157 -2.75 3.64 10.25
N LEU A 158 -3.17 2.50 10.84
CA LEU A 158 -3.77 2.47 12.17
C LEU A 158 -2.87 1.88 13.27
N MET A 159 -1.99 0.95 12.90
CA MET A 159 -1.19 0.16 13.85
C MET A 159 0.31 0.48 13.80
N GLY A 160 0.71 1.52 13.08
CA GLY A 160 2.08 2.02 13.06
C GLY A 160 3.10 1.16 12.31
N LEU A 161 2.69 0.13 11.55
CA LEU A 161 3.61 -0.70 10.78
C LEU A 161 4.34 0.14 9.71
N GLY A 162 5.62 -0.14 9.48
CA GLY A 162 6.37 0.41 8.35
C GLY A 162 5.86 -0.11 7.00
N PRO A 163 6.53 0.23 5.90
CA PRO A 163 6.21 -0.33 4.58
C PRO A 163 6.15 -1.85 4.62
N THR A 164 5.17 -2.43 3.93
CA THR A 164 5.01 -3.89 3.84
C THR A 164 5.40 -4.39 2.45
N LEU A 165 5.67 -5.69 2.36
CA LEU A 165 5.86 -6.40 1.10
C LEU A 165 5.07 -7.70 1.12
N HIS A 166 4.72 -8.19 -0.06
CA HIS A 166 4.23 -9.55 -0.21
C HIS A 166 5.30 -10.55 0.26
N ALA A 167 4.92 -11.56 1.04
CA ALA A 167 5.88 -12.50 1.65
C ALA A 167 6.69 -13.31 0.62
N GLU A 168 6.16 -13.50 -0.58
CA GLU A 168 6.88 -14.13 -1.70
C GLU A 168 8.07 -13.28 -2.20
N ALA A 169 8.03 -11.95 -2.03
CA ALA A 169 9.10 -11.07 -2.48
C ALA A 169 10.35 -11.25 -1.61
N ARG A 170 10.16 -11.51 -0.31
CA ARG A 170 11.25 -11.53 0.65
C ARG A 170 10.89 -12.30 1.92
N ALA A 171 11.87 -13.03 2.46
CA ALA A 171 11.77 -13.60 3.79
C ALA A 171 12.16 -12.55 4.87
N PRO A 172 11.41 -12.47 5.99
CA PRO A 172 11.73 -11.59 7.09
C PRO A 172 12.99 -12.07 7.84
N VAL A 173 13.60 -11.16 8.60
CA VAL A 173 14.65 -11.53 9.56
C VAL A 173 14.05 -12.47 10.61
N GLY A 174 14.76 -13.57 10.92
CA GLY A 174 14.27 -14.57 11.85
C GLY A 174 13.24 -15.54 11.27
N HIS A 175 13.09 -15.62 9.94
CA HIS A 175 12.32 -16.69 9.31
C HIS A 175 12.89 -18.08 9.67
N GLY A 176 12.01 -19.06 9.76
CA GLY A 176 12.39 -20.44 10.00
C GLY A 176 12.42 -21.28 8.72
N PRO A 177 12.80 -22.56 8.82
CA PRO A 177 12.91 -23.46 7.68
C PRO A 177 11.57 -23.72 6.97
N ALA A 178 10.43 -23.46 7.62
CA ALA A 178 9.13 -23.59 6.98
C ALA A 178 8.72 -22.35 6.15
N TRP A 179 9.58 -21.33 6.03
CA TRP A 179 9.36 -20.19 5.14
C TRP A 179 9.61 -20.58 3.68
N THR A 180 8.63 -21.23 3.05
CA THR A 180 8.68 -21.63 1.64
C THR A 180 7.33 -21.43 0.96
N PRO A 181 7.30 -20.94 -0.30
CA PRO A 181 6.07 -20.80 -1.08
C PRO A 181 5.26 -22.10 -1.21
N SER A 182 5.93 -23.26 -1.27
CA SER A 182 5.26 -24.55 -1.46
C SER A 182 4.39 -24.97 -0.27
N LEU A 183 4.64 -24.43 0.92
CA LEU A 183 3.84 -24.67 2.12
C LEU A 183 2.78 -23.57 2.35
N GLY A 184 2.72 -22.56 1.47
CA GLY A 184 1.93 -21.34 1.65
C GLY A 184 2.65 -20.35 2.56
N LEU A 185 2.72 -19.08 2.17
CA LEU A 185 3.28 -18.02 3.00
C LEU A 185 2.15 -17.14 3.56
N PRO A 186 2.41 -16.36 4.63
CA PRO A 186 1.58 -15.22 4.96
C PRO A 186 1.45 -14.27 3.76
N ASP A 187 0.42 -13.43 3.71
CA ASP A 187 0.29 -12.46 2.61
C ASP A 187 1.36 -11.35 2.67
N LEU A 188 1.53 -10.69 3.81
CA LEU A 188 2.41 -9.52 3.95
C LEU A 188 3.44 -9.68 5.08
N ILE A 189 4.57 -9.00 4.92
CA ILE A 189 5.58 -8.79 5.96
C ILE A 189 5.92 -7.31 6.11
N GLY A 190 6.28 -6.89 7.32
CA GLY A 190 6.71 -5.52 7.64
C GLY A 190 7.53 -5.46 8.91
N TYR A 191 8.09 -4.29 9.23
CA TYR A 191 8.76 -4.04 10.51
C TYR A 191 8.11 -2.85 11.22
N HIS A 192 7.84 -3.01 12.51
CA HIS A 192 7.27 -1.91 13.29
C HIS A 192 8.40 -0.96 13.74
N PRO A 193 8.41 0.33 13.34
CA PRO A 193 9.56 1.22 13.56
C PRO A 193 9.91 1.42 15.04
N ALA A 194 8.93 1.34 15.95
CA ALA A 194 9.20 1.55 17.38
C ALA A 194 9.82 0.32 18.06
N THR A 195 9.53 -0.89 17.58
CA THR A 195 9.98 -2.14 18.22
C THR A 195 11.04 -2.88 17.41
N GLY A 196 11.17 -2.58 16.11
CA GLY A 196 12.04 -3.31 15.19
C GLY A 196 11.61 -4.76 14.93
N LEU A 197 10.48 -5.20 15.49
CA LEU A 197 10.02 -6.57 15.35
C LEU A 197 9.40 -6.80 13.97
N PRO A 198 9.69 -7.95 13.32
CA PRO A 198 9.00 -8.36 12.12
C PRO A 198 7.54 -8.67 12.44
N TRP A 199 6.64 -8.19 11.59
CA TRP A 199 5.24 -8.56 11.58
C TRP A 199 4.98 -9.45 10.37
N ILE A 200 4.29 -10.56 10.61
CA ILE A 200 3.75 -11.41 9.55
C ILE A 200 2.23 -11.27 9.57
N VAL A 201 1.66 -10.93 8.41
CA VAL A 201 0.26 -10.54 8.29
C VAL A 201 -0.42 -11.44 7.27
N GLU A 202 -1.55 -12.01 7.65
CA GLU A 202 -2.43 -12.75 6.74
C GLU A 202 -3.67 -11.91 6.44
N ALA A 203 -4.05 -11.82 5.18
CA ALA A 203 -5.15 -10.98 4.71
C ALA A 203 -6.23 -11.83 4.03
N LYS A 204 -7.36 -12.00 4.71
CA LYS A 204 -8.53 -12.69 4.15
C LYS A 204 -9.59 -11.67 3.74
N GLY A 205 -9.92 -11.61 2.45
CA GLY A 205 -10.99 -10.76 1.95
C GLY A 205 -12.06 -11.52 1.17
N GLY A 206 -13.26 -10.94 1.11
CA GLY A 206 -14.34 -11.45 0.28
C GLY A 206 -15.67 -10.75 0.50
N ARG A 207 -16.66 -11.08 -0.35
CA ARG A 207 -18.04 -10.60 -0.20
C ARG A 207 -18.56 -10.85 1.21
N ARG A 208 -18.47 -12.09 1.69
CA ARG A 208 -18.84 -12.47 3.06
C ARG A 208 -17.74 -13.33 3.66
N LEU A 209 -17.02 -12.79 4.64
CA LEU A 209 -15.95 -13.53 5.30
C LEU A 209 -16.51 -14.40 6.42
N GLY A 210 -16.29 -15.71 6.33
CA GLY A 210 -16.73 -16.71 7.31
C GLY A 210 -15.58 -17.17 8.21
N LEU A 211 -15.95 -17.73 9.37
CA LEU A 211 -15.02 -18.31 10.33
C LEU A 211 -14.06 -19.37 9.72
N PRO A 212 -14.49 -20.26 8.81
CA PRO A 212 -13.57 -21.24 8.21
C PRO A 212 -12.37 -20.59 7.50
N ARG A 213 -12.60 -19.52 6.73
CA ARG A 213 -11.52 -18.81 6.02
C ARG A 213 -10.59 -18.06 6.98
N LEU A 214 -11.12 -17.52 8.07
CA LEU A 214 -10.30 -16.90 9.11
C LEU A 214 -9.42 -17.96 9.81
N ARG A 215 -9.98 -19.13 10.13
CA ARG A 215 -9.21 -20.24 10.72
C ARG A 215 -8.11 -20.75 9.80
N GLU A 216 -8.37 -20.83 8.50
CA GLU A 216 -7.35 -21.13 7.49
C GLU A 216 -6.20 -20.12 7.54
N GLY A 217 -6.52 -18.83 7.62
CA GLY A 217 -5.51 -17.78 7.76
C GLY A 217 -4.71 -17.85 9.07
N ALA A 218 -5.39 -18.10 10.19
CA ALA A 218 -4.72 -18.32 11.48
C ALA A 218 -3.79 -19.54 11.42
N ALA A 219 -4.23 -20.65 10.82
CA ALA A 219 -3.40 -21.84 10.65
C ALA A 219 -2.16 -21.59 9.77
N GLN A 220 -2.25 -20.71 8.76
CA GLN A 220 -1.08 -20.26 7.99
C GLN A 220 -0.06 -19.52 8.86
N LEU A 221 -0.52 -18.59 9.70
CA LEU A 221 0.35 -17.79 10.59
C LEU A 221 0.96 -18.61 11.74
N CYS A 222 0.23 -19.61 12.23
CA CYS A 222 0.63 -20.43 13.37
C CYS A 222 1.32 -21.73 12.95
N ARG A 223 1.75 -21.86 11.68
CA ARG A 223 2.48 -23.03 11.22
C ARG A 223 3.80 -23.19 12.01
N PRO A 224 4.13 -24.41 12.48
CA PRO A 224 5.42 -24.67 13.12
C PRO A 224 6.60 -24.26 12.23
N ASP A 225 7.66 -23.77 12.86
CA ASP A 225 8.92 -23.40 12.22
C ASP A 225 8.81 -22.34 11.11
N LEU A 226 7.71 -21.58 11.06
CA LEU A 226 7.57 -20.46 10.13
C LEU A 226 8.54 -19.33 10.47
N MET A 227 8.72 -19.07 11.76
CA MET A 227 9.62 -18.08 12.33
C MET A 227 10.43 -18.73 13.47
N THR A 228 11.70 -18.40 13.56
CA THR A 228 12.62 -18.82 14.63
C THR A 228 12.92 -17.68 15.62
N GLY A 229 12.73 -16.44 15.19
CA GLY A 229 12.94 -15.25 16.00
C GLY A 229 11.65 -14.63 16.54
N PRO A 230 11.78 -13.65 17.46
CA PRO A 230 10.68 -12.80 17.92
C PRO A 230 9.94 -12.13 16.76
N HIS A 231 8.61 -12.18 16.76
CA HIS A 231 7.76 -11.60 15.72
C HIS A 231 6.34 -11.37 16.24
N VAL A 232 5.52 -10.64 15.47
CA VAL A 232 4.09 -10.45 15.74
C VAL A 232 3.27 -11.06 14.61
N LYS A 233 2.24 -11.84 14.96
CA LYS A 233 1.27 -12.35 14.00
C LYS A 233 0.01 -11.49 13.99
N VAL A 234 -0.46 -11.15 12.79
CA VAL A 234 -1.70 -10.36 12.60
C VAL A 234 -2.57 -11.01 11.53
N LEU A 235 -3.80 -11.36 11.87
CA LEU A 235 -4.80 -11.82 10.90
C LEU A 235 -5.80 -10.70 10.63
N CYS A 236 -5.80 -10.20 9.39
CA CYS A 236 -6.72 -9.18 8.91
C CYS A 236 -7.83 -9.82 8.08
N GLY A 237 -9.08 -9.61 8.47
CA GLY A 237 -10.27 -10.07 7.76
C GLY A 237 -11.09 -8.91 7.21
N THR A 238 -11.33 -8.86 5.90
CA THR A 238 -12.14 -7.84 5.23
C THR A 238 -13.43 -8.44 4.68
N SER A 239 -14.57 -7.81 4.98
CA SER A 239 -15.89 -8.24 4.51
C SER A 239 -16.65 -7.08 3.87
N LEU A 240 -17.36 -7.35 2.77
CA LEU A 240 -18.15 -6.35 2.03
C LEU A 240 -19.66 -6.47 2.25
N THR A 241 -20.16 -7.60 2.76
CA THR A 241 -21.60 -7.78 3.02
C THR A 241 -22.05 -6.82 4.10
N ASP A 242 -23.22 -6.19 3.91
CA ASP A 242 -23.80 -5.09 4.69
C ASP A 242 -23.07 -3.76 4.49
N ARG A 243 -21.75 -3.73 4.72
CA ARG A 243 -20.82 -2.63 4.36
C ARG A 243 -19.39 -3.14 4.44
N LEU A 244 -18.43 -2.37 3.95
CA LEU A 244 -17.01 -2.58 4.20
C LEU A 244 -16.72 -2.50 5.71
N PHE A 245 -16.16 -3.56 6.28
CA PHE A 245 -15.62 -3.58 7.65
C PHE A 245 -14.45 -4.56 7.77
N MET A 246 -13.70 -4.45 8.86
CA MET A 246 -12.54 -5.30 9.15
C MET A 246 -12.61 -5.99 10.51
N THR A 247 -12.10 -7.22 10.59
CA THR A 247 -11.72 -7.88 11.84
C THR A 247 -10.20 -8.00 11.87
N ILE A 248 -9.57 -7.74 13.01
CA ILE A 248 -8.13 -7.84 13.18
C ILE A 248 -7.86 -8.64 14.45
N ASP A 249 -7.29 -9.83 14.28
CA ASP A 249 -6.87 -10.70 15.37
C ASP A 249 -5.34 -10.60 15.49
N VAL A 250 -4.84 -10.18 16.66
CA VAL A 250 -3.43 -9.92 16.95
C VAL A 250 -2.96 -10.89 18.03
N GLU A 251 -1.80 -11.52 17.83
CA GLU A 251 -1.19 -12.35 18.87
C GLU A 251 -0.77 -11.51 20.07
N ASN A 252 -1.11 -11.98 21.27
CA ASN A 252 -0.58 -11.44 22.52
C ASN A 252 0.94 -11.57 22.51
N HIS A 253 1.63 -10.45 22.40
CA HIS A 253 3.08 -10.39 22.52
C HIS A 253 3.47 -9.90 23.91
N ASP A 254 4.59 -10.40 24.41
CA ASP A 254 5.19 -9.89 25.64
C ASP A 254 5.74 -8.47 25.37
N PRO A 255 5.29 -7.43 26.10
CA PRO A 255 5.83 -6.07 25.92
C PRO A 255 7.33 -5.95 26.23
N GLY A 256 7.95 -6.97 26.87
CA GLY A 256 9.40 -7.07 27.07
C GLY A 256 10.18 -7.65 25.89
N MET A 257 9.52 -8.03 24.80
CA MET A 257 10.14 -8.65 23.64
C MET A 257 10.99 -7.63 22.86
N SER A 258 12.31 -7.64 23.09
CA SER A 258 13.23 -6.81 22.33
C SER A 258 13.67 -7.51 21.04
N PRO A 259 13.97 -6.73 19.97
CA PRO A 259 14.70 -7.26 18.84
C PRO A 259 16.07 -7.80 19.32
N TRP A 260 16.64 -8.75 18.59
CA TRP A 260 17.99 -9.25 18.85
C TRP A 260 19.05 -8.15 18.64
N PRO A 261 20.22 -8.22 19.31
CA PRO A 261 21.30 -7.26 19.09
C PRO A 261 21.68 -7.14 17.60
N GLY A 262 21.76 -5.92 17.07
CA GLY A 262 22.04 -5.65 15.64
C GLY A 262 20.83 -5.69 14.71
N GLN A 263 19.66 -6.14 15.18
CA GLN A 263 18.44 -6.22 14.36
C GLN A 263 17.80 -4.84 14.12
N ALA A 264 17.98 -3.86 15.01
CA ALA A 264 17.41 -2.51 14.85
C ALA A 264 18.03 -1.75 13.66
N GLU A 265 19.35 -1.80 13.49
CA GLU A 265 20.05 -1.17 12.36
C GLU A 265 19.75 -1.87 11.04
N ALA A 266 19.68 -3.21 11.08
CA ALA A 266 19.23 -4.01 9.95
C ALA A 266 17.77 -3.70 9.57
N ALA A 267 16.89 -3.53 10.56
CA ALA A 267 15.48 -3.20 10.34
C ALA A 267 15.30 -1.82 9.70
N GLU A 268 16.09 -0.81 10.07
CA GLU A 268 16.00 0.52 9.44
C GLU A 268 16.49 0.50 7.98
N THR A 269 17.60 -0.19 7.70
CA THR A 269 18.08 -0.37 6.33
C THR A 269 17.06 -1.16 5.49
N ASP A 270 16.49 -2.21 6.08
CA ASP A 270 15.43 -2.99 5.46
C ASP A 270 14.16 -2.16 5.23
N ARG A 271 13.84 -1.22 6.11
CA ARG A 271 12.69 -0.32 5.95
C ARG A 271 12.81 0.55 4.70
N ILE A 272 13.99 1.11 4.42
CA ILE A 272 14.23 1.90 3.19
C ILE A 272 14.11 1.03 1.96
N LEU A 273 14.72 -0.17 1.97
CA LEU A 273 14.60 -1.11 0.87
C LEU A 273 13.14 -1.53 0.64
N MET A 274 12.39 -1.85 1.71
CA MET A 274 10.98 -2.20 1.62
C MET A 274 10.12 -1.03 1.14
N LEU A 275 10.45 0.20 1.54
CA LEU A 275 9.80 1.40 1.02
C LEU A 275 9.98 1.48 -0.50
N ALA A 276 11.23 1.38 -0.99
CA ALA A 276 11.53 1.39 -2.41
C ALA A 276 10.79 0.27 -3.16
N GLN A 277 10.90 -0.97 -2.67
CA GLN A 277 10.21 -2.14 -3.25
C GLN A 277 8.69 -1.96 -3.34
N SER A 278 8.05 -1.45 -2.27
CA SER A 278 6.61 -1.20 -2.24
C SER A 278 6.18 -0.08 -3.21
N ARG A 279 7.11 0.76 -3.68
CA ARG A 279 6.84 1.94 -4.53
C ARG A 279 7.41 1.83 -5.95
N MET A 280 7.95 0.67 -6.33
CA MET A 280 8.45 0.44 -7.70
C MET A 280 7.38 0.68 -8.76
N LEU A 281 6.11 0.39 -8.46
CA LEU A 281 5.01 0.65 -9.39
C LEU A 281 4.87 2.14 -9.73
N THR A 282 4.98 3.02 -8.72
CA THR A 282 4.99 4.47 -8.92
C THR A 282 6.24 4.91 -9.68
N TYR A 283 7.41 4.38 -9.31
CA TYR A 283 8.67 4.72 -9.98
C TYR A 283 8.63 4.39 -11.48
N PHE A 284 8.23 3.18 -11.86
CA PHE A 284 8.15 2.80 -13.28
C PHE A 284 7.06 3.56 -14.03
N SER A 285 5.97 3.91 -13.36
CA SER A 285 4.95 4.78 -13.94
C SER A 285 5.52 6.14 -14.31
N LEU A 286 6.33 6.75 -13.43
CA LEU A 286 7.02 8.03 -13.69
C LEU A 286 8.13 7.88 -14.74
N ARG A 287 8.96 6.84 -14.64
CA ARG A 287 10.05 6.53 -15.60
C ARG A 287 9.54 6.35 -17.03
N ALA A 288 8.32 5.81 -17.18
CA ALA A 288 7.70 5.58 -18.48
C ALA A 288 7.11 6.84 -19.14
N LEU A 289 6.91 7.92 -18.37
CA LEU A 289 6.28 9.13 -18.90
C LEU A 289 7.23 9.91 -19.83
N PRO A 290 6.68 10.57 -20.87
CA PRO A 290 7.44 11.58 -21.60
C PRO A 290 7.89 12.68 -20.63
N THR A 291 9.12 13.19 -20.81
CA THR A 291 9.69 14.21 -19.93
C THR A 291 8.79 15.44 -19.79
N ASP A 292 8.15 15.87 -20.87
CA ASP A 292 7.24 17.02 -20.86
C ASP A 292 5.95 16.77 -20.06
N SER A 293 5.73 15.57 -19.54
CA SER A 293 4.63 15.22 -18.63
C SER A 293 5.04 15.23 -17.16
N LEU A 294 6.34 15.21 -16.86
CA LEU A 294 6.85 15.24 -15.49
C LEU A 294 6.84 16.68 -14.94
N ARG A 295 6.49 16.82 -13.67
CA ARG A 295 6.42 18.10 -12.95
C ARG A 295 7.08 18.00 -11.58
N VAL A 296 7.69 19.08 -11.13
CA VAL A 296 8.14 19.21 -9.74
C VAL A 296 7.08 20.01 -8.98
N LEU A 297 6.53 19.38 -7.96
CA LEU A 297 5.50 19.95 -7.10
C LEU A 297 6.09 20.22 -5.71
N PRO A 298 6.08 21.47 -5.22
CA PRO A 298 6.46 21.80 -3.86
C PRO A 298 5.49 21.21 -2.84
N ILE A 299 6.02 20.58 -1.79
CA ILE A 299 5.28 20.03 -0.66
C ILE A 299 5.86 20.63 0.62
N GLY A 300 5.00 20.95 1.58
CA GLY A 300 5.44 21.53 2.84
C GLY A 300 6.06 20.49 3.77
N PRO A 301 7.00 20.89 4.65
CA PRO A 301 7.64 19.97 5.60
C PRO A 301 6.66 19.39 6.64
N GLY A 302 5.44 19.91 6.75
CA GLY A 302 4.43 19.40 7.66
C GLY A 302 4.06 17.94 7.40
N VAL A 303 4.33 17.40 6.20
CA VAL A 303 4.10 15.97 5.89
C VAL A 303 5.11 15.03 6.58
N GLU A 304 6.25 15.55 7.04
CA GLU A 304 7.26 14.80 7.81
C GLU A 304 6.79 14.53 9.25
N ASP A 305 5.98 15.44 9.80
CA ASP A 305 5.58 15.40 11.21
C ASP A 305 4.25 14.67 11.43
N ARG A 306 4.18 13.41 10.98
CA ARG A 306 2.99 12.55 11.18
C ARG A 306 2.72 12.27 12.66
N ARG A 307 3.76 12.28 13.50
CA ARG A 307 3.68 11.99 14.95
C ARG A 307 3.06 13.13 15.77
N SER A 308 3.15 14.38 15.33
CA SER A 308 2.55 15.51 16.07
C SER A 308 1.07 15.72 15.76
N ARG A 309 0.55 15.14 14.68
CA ARG A 309 -0.87 15.19 14.28
C ARG A 309 -1.71 14.25 15.15
N ARG A 310 -1.97 14.69 16.38
CA ARG A 310 -2.82 13.98 17.35
C ARG A 310 -4.20 13.69 16.75
N GLY A 311 -4.57 12.40 16.66
CA GLY A 311 -5.93 11.95 16.42
C GLY A 311 -6.31 11.57 14.99
N SER A 312 -5.36 11.52 14.03
CA SER A 312 -5.63 11.00 12.68
C SER A 312 -4.91 9.68 12.45
N ALA A 313 -5.68 8.60 12.30
CA ALA A 313 -5.17 7.29 11.91
C ALA A 313 -4.89 7.19 10.39
N ALA A 314 -4.67 8.32 9.72
CA ALA A 314 -4.47 8.41 8.28
C ALA A 314 -3.05 7.97 7.90
N MET A 315 -2.93 7.25 6.78
CA MET A 315 -1.65 6.82 6.21
C MET A 315 -0.92 7.97 5.52
N VAL A 316 -1.70 8.90 4.97
CA VAL A 316 -1.24 10.08 4.23
C VAL A 316 -1.67 11.37 4.91
N THR A 317 -0.94 12.43 4.63
CA THR A 317 -1.33 13.81 4.93
C THR A 317 -2.15 14.38 3.78
N LEU A 318 -3.36 14.86 4.04
CA LEU A 318 -4.18 15.60 3.08
C LEU A 318 -3.62 17.03 2.93
N LEU A 319 -3.46 17.53 1.70
CA LEU A 319 -2.72 18.77 1.43
C LEU A 319 -3.60 20.01 1.23
N GLU A 320 -4.91 19.86 1.08
CA GLU A 320 -5.83 20.98 0.85
C GLU A 320 -5.75 22.02 1.97
N ASP A 321 -5.69 21.53 3.21
CA ASP A 321 -5.65 22.33 4.43
C ASP A 321 -4.25 22.35 5.08
N ASP A 322 -3.21 21.87 4.40
CA ASP A 322 -1.84 21.83 4.95
C ASP A 322 -1.14 23.19 4.76
N GLU A 323 -1.14 24.01 5.83
CA GLU A 323 -0.54 25.35 5.84
C GLU A 323 0.94 25.34 5.39
N SER A 324 1.69 24.31 5.78
CA SER A 324 3.11 24.21 5.43
C SER A 324 3.31 24.09 3.91
N THR A 325 2.43 23.34 3.24
CA THR A 325 2.43 23.15 1.80
C THR A 325 2.00 24.43 1.10
N GLN A 326 0.99 25.13 1.61
CA GLN A 326 0.57 26.42 1.07
C GLN A 326 1.71 27.45 1.12
N VAL A 327 2.46 27.52 2.22
CA VAL A 327 3.64 28.38 2.37
C VAL A 327 4.73 28.01 1.37
N GLU A 328 5.05 26.73 1.22
CA GLU A 328 6.12 26.30 0.31
C GLU A 328 5.75 26.55 -1.17
N ARG A 329 4.47 26.34 -1.54
CA ARG A 329 3.95 26.68 -2.87
C ARG A 329 3.97 28.19 -3.13
N GLN A 330 3.63 29.01 -2.13
CA GLN A 330 3.72 30.47 -2.24
C GLN A 330 5.17 30.93 -2.49
N ARG A 331 6.15 30.34 -1.78
CA ARG A 331 7.57 30.61 -2.03
C ARG A 331 7.97 30.23 -3.45
N ALA A 332 7.58 29.04 -3.91
CA ALA A 332 7.85 28.57 -5.28
C ALA A 332 7.23 29.47 -6.37
N ARG A 333 6.10 30.13 -6.09
CA ARG A 333 5.51 31.12 -7.00
C ARG A 333 6.31 32.42 -7.09
N GLN A 334 6.89 32.85 -5.96
CA GLN A 334 7.55 34.14 -5.83
C GLN A 334 9.03 34.09 -6.21
N ASP A 335 9.63 32.91 -6.19
CA ASP A 335 11.06 32.70 -6.41
C ASP A 335 11.33 31.92 -7.72
N PRO A 336 11.73 32.59 -8.80
CA PRO A 336 12.14 31.94 -10.05
C PRO A 336 13.35 31.00 -9.89
N SER A 337 14.12 31.17 -8.82
CA SER A 337 15.27 30.32 -8.48
C SER A 337 14.93 29.19 -7.51
N TYR A 338 13.64 28.91 -7.27
CA TYR A 338 13.21 27.85 -6.35
C TYR A 338 13.91 26.50 -6.59
N LEU A 339 14.01 26.08 -7.85
CA LEU A 339 14.67 24.83 -8.24
C LEU A 339 16.21 24.86 -8.12
N GLN A 340 16.81 26.03 -7.88
CA GLN A 340 18.25 26.18 -7.60
C GLN A 340 18.57 26.10 -6.11
N ARG A 341 17.57 26.20 -5.22
CA ARG A 341 17.76 26.02 -3.77
C ARG A 341 18.29 24.59 -3.47
N PRO A 342 19.16 24.43 -2.46
CA PRO A 342 19.63 23.10 -2.07
C PRO A 342 18.47 22.17 -1.73
N GLY A 343 18.54 20.92 -2.18
CA GLY A 343 17.45 19.95 -2.01
C GLY A 343 17.11 19.64 -0.55
N GLU A 344 18.05 19.79 0.37
CA GLU A 344 17.87 19.65 1.82
C GLU A 344 16.95 20.73 2.43
N HIS A 345 16.79 21.87 1.76
CA HIS A 345 15.98 23.00 2.22
C HIS A 345 14.61 23.07 1.53
N ARG A 346 14.24 22.06 0.74
CA ARG A 346 12.95 21.98 0.05
C ARG A 346 12.43 20.55 0.06
N LEU A 347 11.16 20.39 0.40
CA LEU A 347 10.46 19.15 0.12
C LEU A 347 9.69 19.34 -1.18
N ASP A 348 10.07 18.60 -2.21
CA ASP A 348 9.38 18.62 -3.49
C ASP A 348 9.34 17.21 -4.07
N MET A 349 8.32 16.98 -4.89
CA MET A 349 8.02 15.67 -5.46
C MET A 349 8.09 15.76 -6.97
N LEU A 350 8.73 14.77 -7.61
CA LEU A 350 8.55 14.54 -9.03
C LEU A 350 7.21 13.85 -9.23
N THR A 351 6.34 14.44 -10.03
CA THR A 351 4.95 14.02 -10.21
C THR A 351 4.64 13.81 -11.69
N GLY A 352 3.63 13.00 -11.98
CA GLY A 352 3.12 12.78 -13.32
C GLY A 352 1.75 12.09 -13.30
N ALA A 353 0.89 12.50 -14.23
CA ALA A 353 -0.41 11.87 -14.44
C ALA A 353 -0.23 10.44 -14.98
N VAL A 354 -0.95 9.48 -14.42
CA VAL A 354 -0.87 8.08 -14.82
C VAL A 354 -1.84 7.83 -15.99
N PRO A 355 -1.33 7.47 -17.19
CA PRO A 355 -2.16 7.23 -18.35
C PRO A 355 -3.24 6.19 -18.11
N GLY A 356 -4.47 6.46 -18.57
CA GLY A 356 -5.61 5.57 -18.42
C GLY A 356 -6.29 5.63 -17.04
N THR A 357 -5.88 6.55 -16.18
CA THR A 357 -6.49 6.79 -14.87
C THR A 357 -6.70 8.29 -14.63
N ASP A 358 -7.30 8.61 -13.49
CA ASP A 358 -7.47 9.95 -12.93
C ASP A 358 -6.47 10.25 -11.80
N LEU A 359 -5.38 9.47 -11.72
CA LEU A 359 -4.37 9.60 -10.69
C LEU A 359 -3.19 10.43 -11.18
N VAL A 360 -2.70 11.30 -10.31
CA VAL A 360 -1.34 11.85 -10.39
C VAL A 360 -0.54 11.21 -9.27
N LEU A 361 0.59 10.59 -9.59
CA LEU A 361 1.48 10.02 -8.59
C LEU A 361 2.78 10.80 -8.55
N GLY A 362 3.47 10.74 -7.42
CA GLY A 362 4.78 11.33 -7.28
C GLY A 362 5.63 10.75 -6.18
N MET A 363 6.91 11.10 -6.22
CA MET A 363 7.93 10.58 -5.31
C MET A 363 8.95 11.65 -4.97
N SER A 364 9.51 11.57 -3.77
CA SER A 364 10.61 12.44 -3.32
C SER A 364 11.89 12.11 -4.08
N ARG A 365 12.88 13.00 -4.03
CA ARG A 365 14.21 12.74 -4.61
C ARG A 365 14.87 11.50 -4.03
N ARG A 366 14.81 11.35 -2.70
CA ARG A 366 15.39 10.22 -1.98
C ARG A 366 14.74 8.90 -2.39
N LEU A 367 13.41 8.85 -2.45
CA LEU A 367 12.72 7.63 -2.84
C LEU A 367 12.89 7.33 -4.33
N TYR A 368 12.88 8.34 -5.21
CA TYR A 368 13.13 8.14 -6.64
C TYR A 368 14.51 7.53 -6.90
N ALA A 369 15.57 8.08 -6.28
CA ALA A 369 16.93 7.56 -6.42
C ALA A 369 17.08 6.14 -5.86
N ALA A 370 16.43 5.84 -4.73
CA ALA A 370 16.43 4.49 -4.17
C ALA A 370 15.75 3.47 -5.10
N CYS A 371 14.62 3.84 -5.71
CA CYS A 371 13.94 2.98 -6.67
C CYS A 371 14.74 2.82 -7.97
N GLU A 372 15.44 3.87 -8.41
CA GLU A 372 16.33 3.81 -9.57
C GLU A 372 17.51 2.86 -9.35
N GLU A 373 18.21 2.98 -8.22
CA GLU A 373 19.30 2.07 -7.88
C GLU A 373 18.79 0.62 -7.78
N LEU A 374 17.65 0.41 -7.13
CA LEU A 374 17.04 -0.91 -7.03
C LEU A 374 16.68 -1.49 -8.42
N ALA A 375 16.13 -0.68 -9.32
CA ALA A 375 15.84 -1.09 -10.69
C ALA A 375 17.11 -1.49 -11.45
N LEU A 376 18.18 -0.70 -11.36
CA LEU A 376 19.47 -0.98 -12.00
C LEU A 376 20.08 -2.29 -11.49
N GLN A 377 19.98 -2.55 -10.18
CA GLN A 377 20.44 -3.80 -9.61
C GLN A 377 19.62 -4.99 -10.10
N GLN A 378 18.30 -4.85 -10.21
CA GLN A 378 17.46 -5.91 -10.76
C GLN A 378 17.73 -6.17 -12.23
N GLU A 379 18.06 -5.13 -13.03
CA GLU A 379 18.56 -5.30 -14.41
C GLU A 379 19.84 -6.14 -14.45
N GLN A 380 20.81 -5.83 -13.57
CA GLN A 380 22.08 -6.55 -13.49
C GLN A 380 21.89 -8.01 -13.04
N ILE A 381 21.07 -8.24 -12.02
CA ILE A 381 20.74 -9.59 -11.54
C ILE A 381 20.01 -10.36 -12.64
N ALA A 382 19.11 -9.72 -13.39
CA ALA A 382 18.43 -10.37 -14.50
C ALA A 382 19.38 -10.88 -15.57
N VAL A 383 20.39 -10.09 -15.92
CA VAL A 383 21.44 -10.50 -16.86
C VAL A 383 22.23 -11.69 -16.32
N MET A 384 22.64 -11.67 -15.05
CA MET A 384 23.36 -12.78 -14.41
C MET A 384 22.52 -14.07 -14.39
N VAL A 385 21.25 -13.96 -13.97
CA VAL A 385 20.30 -15.09 -13.93
C VAL A 385 20.04 -15.65 -15.33
N ASP A 386 19.91 -14.80 -16.35
CA ASP A 386 19.76 -15.23 -17.75
C ASP A 386 21.00 -15.95 -18.29
N GLN A 387 22.20 -15.64 -17.79
CA GLN A 387 23.44 -16.33 -18.14
C GLN A 387 23.56 -17.70 -17.44
N GLU A 388 23.18 -17.79 -16.16
CA GLU A 388 23.24 -19.04 -15.39
C GLU A 388 22.12 -20.02 -15.75
N ILE A 389 20.91 -19.50 -16.00
CA ILE A 389 19.73 -20.28 -16.37
C ILE A 389 19.17 -19.71 -17.68
N PRO A 390 19.75 -20.12 -18.84
CA PRO A 390 19.30 -19.67 -20.16
C PRO A 390 17.82 -19.96 -20.36
N ARG A 391 17.11 -19.00 -20.97
CA ARG A 391 15.69 -19.17 -21.27
C ARG A 391 15.49 -20.30 -22.29
N PRO A 392 14.54 -21.23 -22.06
CA PRO A 392 14.21 -22.23 -23.06
C PRO A 392 13.76 -21.56 -24.35
N ARG A 393 14.13 -22.14 -25.50
CA ARG A 393 13.64 -21.67 -26.80
C ARG A 393 12.13 -21.90 -26.85
N ARG A 394 11.39 -20.96 -27.44
CA ARG A 394 9.91 -21.00 -27.56
C ARG A 394 9.36 -22.34 -28.08
N ASP A 395 10.16 -23.09 -28.83
CA ASP A 395 9.77 -24.34 -29.47
C ASP A 395 9.94 -25.57 -28.56
N GLN A 396 10.36 -25.40 -27.30
CA GLN A 396 10.64 -26.46 -26.30
C GLN A 396 9.93 -26.23 -24.96
N ALA A 397 8.78 -25.53 -24.97
CA ALA A 397 8.02 -25.27 -23.76
C ALA A 397 7.43 -26.57 -23.18
N ASP A 398 7.99 -27.01 -22.06
CA ASP A 398 7.40 -27.99 -21.15
C ASP A 398 6.97 -27.23 -19.90
N ASP A 399 5.66 -27.12 -19.68
CA ASP A 399 5.06 -26.31 -18.61
C ASP A 399 5.64 -26.62 -17.22
N VAL A 400 6.06 -27.88 -16.98
CA VAL A 400 6.65 -28.29 -15.68
C VAL A 400 8.11 -27.82 -15.59
N ALA A 401 8.88 -27.97 -16.65
CA ALA A 401 10.26 -27.50 -16.71
C ALA A 401 10.33 -25.97 -16.62
N ASP A 402 9.38 -25.27 -17.23
CA ASP A 402 9.26 -23.82 -17.19
C ASP A 402 8.92 -23.32 -15.78
N GLN A 403 8.03 -24.01 -15.04
CA GLN A 403 7.75 -23.70 -13.64
C GLN A 403 8.98 -23.93 -12.74
N ILE A 404 9.71 -25.02 -12.93
CA ILE A 404 10.93 -25.32 -12.17
C ILE A 404 12.01 -24.27 -12.45
N ASN A 405 12.20 -23.91 -13.73
CA ASN A 405 13.16 -22.89 -14.13
C ASN A 405 12.76 -21.51 -13.61
N ALA A 406 11.48 -21.15 -13.62
CA ALA A 406 10.98 -19.91 -13.03
C ALA A 406 11.24 -19.85 -11.51
N ALA A 407 10.97 -20.95 -10.78
CA ALA A 407 11.24 -21.04 -9.35
C ALA A 407 12.73 -20.95 -9.03
N ARG A 408 13.60 -21.64 -9.78
CA ARG A 408 15.06 -21.55 -9.63
C ARG A 408 15.58 -20.15 -9.90
N ARG A 409 15.09 -19.50 -10.96
CA ARG A 409 15.43 -18.12 -11.27
C ARG A 409 15.04 -17.20 -10.12
N GLN A 410 13.81 -17.34 -9.60
CA GLN A 410 13.34 -16.55 -8.46
C GLN A 410 14.23 -16.73 -7.21
N LEU A 411 14.65 -17.96 -6.90
CA LEU A 411 15.59 -18.22 -5.80
C LEU A 411 16.94 -17.52 -6.03
N LEU A 412 17.51 -17.65 -7.23
CA LEU A 412 18.78 -17.01 -7.58
C LEU A 412 18.69 -15.48 -7.53
N TYR A 413 17.59 -14.90 -8.00
CA TYR A 413 17.30 -13.46 -7.84
C TYR A 413 17.31 -13.03 -6.36
N GLN A 414 16.81 -13.87 -5.47
CA GLN A 414 16.77 -13.59 -4.04
C GLN A 414 18.12 -13.78 -3.35
N GLU A 415 18.97 -14.69 -3.84
CA GLU A 415 20.28 -15.00 -3.25
C GLU A 415 21.38 -14.01 -3.66
N VAL A 416 21.47 -13.67 -4.95
CA VAL A 416 22.64 -12.97 -5.53
C VAL A 416 22.72 -11.49 -5.13
N GLY A 417 21.59 -10.81 -4.95
CA GLY A 417 21.57 -9.34 -4.81
C GLY A 417 21.35 -8.78 -3.41
N ARG A 418 21.06 -9.60 -2.40
CA ARG A 418 20.38 -9.11 -1.19
C ARG A 418 21.17 -8.10 -0.34
N SER A 419 22.45 -8.38 -0.07
CA SER A 419 23.24 -7.53 0.84
C SER A 419 23.72 -6.24 0.16
N GLU A 420 24.16 -6.35 -1.10
CA GLU A 420 24.58 -5.18 -1.88
C GLU A 420 23.40 -4.29 -2.26
N ALA A 421 22.24 -4.86 -2.57
CA ALA A 421 21.04 -4.09 -2.86
C ALA A 421 20.56 -3.25 -1.68
N ARG A 422 20.61 -3.81 -0.47
CA ARG A 422 20.30 -3.07 0.76
C ARG A 422 21.18 -1.84 0.92
N TYR A 423 22.50 -2.02 0.80
CA TYR A 423 23.46 -0.93 1.03
C TYR A 423 23.32 0.17 -0.02
N ARG A 424 23.36 -0.18 -1.32
CA ARG A 424 23.30 0.83 -2.39
C ARG A 424 21.96 1.56 -2.44
N THR A 425 20.84 0.85 -2.23
CA THR A 425 19.51 1.47 -2.17
C THR A 425 19.45 2.51 -1.04
N ARG A 426 20.01 2.19 0.12
CA ARG A 426 20.11 3.13 1.25
C ARG A 426 21.01 4.33 0.94
N GLU A 427 22.19 4.09 0.39
CA GLU A 427 23.12 5.16 0.01
C GLU A 427 22.52 6.10 -1.04
N ALA A 428 21.80 5.55 -2.02
CA ALA A 428 21.07 6.32 -3.02
C ALA A 428 19.96 7.16 -2.37
N PHE A 429 19.20 6.58 -1.44
CA PHE A 429 18.17 7.28 -0.68
C PHE A 429 18.74 8.48 0.10
N GLU A 430 19.74 8.24 0.95
CA GLU A 430 20.33 9.27 1.82
C GLU A 430 21.03 10.37 1.01
N SER A 431 21.82 10.00 -0.01
CA SER A 431 22.59 10.97 -0.80
C SER A 431 21.74 11.81 -1.75
N ALA A 432 20.54 11.35 -2.14
CA ALA A 432 19.71 12.05 -3.11
C ALA A 432 18.90 13.21 -2.53
N GLN A 433 18.79 13.35 -1.20
CA GLN A 433 18.11 14.48 -0.58
C GLN A 433 18.74 15.83 -1.00
N SER A 434 20.06 15.91 -1.10
CA SER A 434 20.78 17.12 -1.50
C SER A 434 20.88 17.30 -3.01
N ARG A 435 20.55 16.27 -3.81
CA ARG A 435 20.65 16.30 -5.27
C ARG A 435 19.56 17.19 -5.89
N ASN A 436 19.87 17.71 -7.07
CA ASN A 436 18.89 18.40 -7.90
C ASN A 436 18.14 17.40 -8.78
N TRP A 437 16.88 17.71 -9.14
CA TRP A 437 16.14 16.86 -10.06
C TRP A 437 16.86 16.65 -11.38
N TRP A 438 17.56 17.66 -11.90
CA TRP A 438 18.37 17.52 -13.11
C TRP A 438 19.34 16.34 -13.05
N SER A 439 19.98 16.08 -11.92
CA SER A 439 20.93 14.96 -11.78
C SER A 439 20.26 13.60 -11.58
N LEU A 440 18.95 13.55 -11.37
CA LEU A 440 18.18 12.31 -11.18
C LEU A 440 17.38 11.92 -12.42
N ILE A 441 16.98 12.90 -13.24
CA ILE A 441 16.20 12.65 -14.47
C ILE A 441 16.91 13.12 -15.74
N ASP A 442 18.19 13.50 -15.63
CA ASP A 442 19.09 14.00 -16.67
C ASP A 442 18.56 15.18 -17.51
N ARG A 443 17.59 15.94 -16.98
CA ARG A 443 16.79 16.93 -17.73
C ARG A 443 16.22 18.05 -16.86
N PRO A 444 15.79 19.20 -17.44
CA PRO A 444 15.27 20.30 -16.65
C PRO A 444 13.87 19.95 -16.15
N ALA A 445 13.73 19.92 -14.84
CA ALA A 445 12.46 19.63 -14.21
C ALA A 445 11.57 20.87 -14.27
N ARG A 446 10.31 20.70 -14.70
CA ARG A 446 9.36 21.81 -14.79
C ARG A 446 8.66 22.02 -13.44
N LEU A 447 8.95 23.13 -12.78
CA LEU A 447 8.24 23.54 -11.57
C LEU A 447 6.78 23.84 -11.88
N THR A 448 5.86 23.26 -11.11
CA THR A 448 4.44 23.60 -11.12
C THR A 448 4.00 23.80 -9.67
N PRO A 449 3.96 25.05 -9.18
CA PRO A 449 3.69 25.32 -7.78
C PRO A 449 2.28 24.93 -7.33
N GLU A 450 1.32 24.90 -8.25
CA GLU A 450 -0.07 24.55 -7.96
C GLU A 450 -0.42 23.23 -8.63
N PRO A 451 -1.27 22.41 -8.01
CA PRO A 451 -1.77 21.19 -8.64
C PRO A 451 -2.71 21.52 -9.80
N GLU A 452 -3.15 20.48 -10.50
CA GLU A 452 -4.26 20.62 -11.44
C GLU A 452 -5.54 21.07 -10.72
N GLN A 453 -6.45 21.76 -11.44
CA GLN A 453 -7.70 22.21 -10.84
C GLN A 453 -8.59 21.03 -10.45
N ASN A 454 -9.26 21.14 -9.31
CA ASN A 454 -10.21 20.14 -8.79
C ASN A 454 -9.58 18.77 -8.52
N VAL A 455 -8.40 18.73 -7.90
CA VAL A 455 -7.81 17.47 -7.42
C VAL A 455 -7.81 17.42 -5.90
N LEU A 456 -7.93 16.21 -5.36
CA LEU A 456 -7.74 15.90 -3.95
C LEU A 456 -6.33 15.36 -3.76
N GLU A 457 -5.53 15.98 -2.89
CA GLU A 457 -4.09 15.74 -2.81
C GLU A 457 -3.67 15.11 -1.48
N ALA A 458 -2.84 14.09 -1.54
CA ALA A 458 -2.28 13.44 -0.38
C ALA A 458 -0.77 13.23 -0.55
N ALA A 459 -0.03 13.33 0.54
CA ALA A 459 1.37 12.96 0.55
C ALA A 459 1.79 12.25 1.84
N THR A 460 2.80 11.40 1.71
CA THR A 460 3.68 11.04 2.82
C THR A 460 4.95 11.89 2.69
N GLU A 461 5.94 11.64 3.56
CA GLU A 461 7.28 12.22 3.41
C GLU A 461 7.92 11.88 2.05
N ASP A 462 7.54 10.77 1.42
CA ASP A 462 8.21 10.25 0.22
C ASP A 462 7.33 10.06 -1.01
N THR A 463 6.02 10.07 -0.84
CA THR A 463 5.08 9.74 -1.91
C THR A 463 4.01 10.79 -2.01
N TYR A 464 3.60 11.08 -3.23
CA TYR A 464 2.49 11.95 -3.55
C TYR A 464 1.43 11.20 -4.33
N LEU A 465 0.17 11.48 -4.05
CA LEU A 465 -0.99 10.98 -4.76
C LEU A 465 -2.02 12.09 -4.87
N ALA A 466 -2.54 12.33 -6.07
CA ALA A 466 -3.73 13.13 -6.27
C ALA A 466 -4.76 12.41 -7.14
N LEU A 467 -6.03 12.76 -6.92
CA LEU A 467 -7.20 12.17 -7.57
C LEU A 467 -8.07 13.30 -8.13
N ASP A 468 -8.55 13.18 -9.37
CA ASP A 468 -9.57 14.12 -9.90
C ASP A 468 -10.84 14.05 -9.01
N ALA A 469 -11.20 15.17 -8.39
CA ALA A 469 -12.35 15.30 -7.53
C ALA A 469 -13.66 14.98 -8.27
N ARG A 470 -13.70 15.14 -9.61
CA ARG A 470 -14.88 14.82 -10.43
C ARG A 470 -15.09 13.32 -10.62
N THR A 471 -14.01 12.53 -10.63
CA THR A 471 -14.15 11.07 -10.55
C THR A 471 -14.67 10.64 -9.18
N ALA A 472 -14.48 11.48 -8.16
CA ALA A 472 -15.16 11.40 -6.88
C ALA A 472 -16.53 12.14 -6.85
N GLU A 473 -17.13 12.57 -7.97
CA GLU A 473 -18.42 13.30 -8.02
C GLU A 473 -19.48 12.77 -9.03
N LEU A 474 -19.24 11.70 -9.79
CA LEU A 474 -20.21 11.17 -10.79
C LEU A 474 -21.12 10.03 -10.24
N ALA A 475 -22.45 10.09 -10.10
CA ALA A 475 -23.46 11.14 -10.01
C ALA A 475 -24.73 10.48 -9.45
N MET A 476 -25.37 11.09 -8.45
CA MET A 476 -26.74 10.76 -8.04
C MET A 476 -27.71 11.00 -9.23
N PRO A 477 -28.69 10.12 -9.48
CA PRO A 477 -29.86 10.53 -10.24
C PRO A 477 -30.62 11.58 -9.42
N ARG A 478 -30.82 12.77 -10.00
CA ARG A 478 -31.84 13.70 -9.50
C ARG A 478 -33.17 12.95 -9.50
N ARG A 479 -33.79 12.83 -8.32
CA ARG A 479 -35.20 12.40 -8.22
C ARG A 479 -36.11 13.47 -8.79
#